data_AF-A0A7S2MDR5-F1
#
_entry.id   AF-A0A7S2MDR5-F1
#
_cell.length_a   1.000
_cell.length_b   1.000
_cell.length_c   1.000
_cell.angle_alpha   90.00
_cell.angle_beta   90.00
_cell.angle_gamma   90.00
#
_symmetry.space_group_name_H-M   'P 1'
#
loop_
_entity.id
_entity.type
_entity.pdbx_description
1 polymer ?
#
loop_
_entity_poly.entity_id
_entity_poly.type
_entity_poly.pdbx_seq_one_letter_code
_entity_poly.pdbx_strand_id
1 'polypeptide(L)'
;VLALVDALTDGIHTDQSLRSDANELKIDEAFLTYCMGKAFIPNENQRSLVSSMKSSDVKGLLKANTEEAVHAGVYGSPTLEVHADHLNRPIIIFGSDRFEQLGFLLGKRWEGPDPTNHRTARL
;
A
#
# COMPACT_ATOMS: atom_id res chain seq x y z
N VAL A 1 -5.56 -16.04 6.20
CA VAL A 1 -6.34 -14.94 5.59
C VAL A 1 -5.34 -14.10 4.82
N LEU A 2 -5.47 -14.00 3.50
CA LEU A 2 -4.65 -13.08 2.72
C LEU A 2 -5.16 -11.67 3.00
N ALA A 3 -4.27 -10.74 3.34
CA ALA A 3 -4.66 -9.34 3.32
C ALA A 3 -5.04 -8.95 1.89
N LEU A 4 -5.90 -7.94 1.71
CA LEU A 4 -6.23 -7.46 0.37
C LEU A 4 -4.99 -7.04 -0.42
N VAL A 5 -3.98 -6.50 0.27
CA VAL A 5 -2.68 -6.14 -0.32
C VAL A 5 -1.94 -7.38 -0.83
N ASP A 6 -1.98 -8.50 -0.12
CA ASP A 6 -1.35 -9.74 -0.57
C ASP A 6 -2.08 -10.27 -1.82
N ALA A 7 -3.41 -10.28 -1.81
CA ALA A 7 -4.21 -10.70 -2.96
C ALA A 7 -3.98 -9.83 -4.21
N LEU A 8 -3.77 -8.51 -4.03
CA LEU A 8 -3.39 -7.60 -5.11
C LEU A 8 -1.96 -7.87 -5.59
N THR A 9 -1.02 -8.04 -4.66
CA THR A 9 0.39 -8.30 -4.99
C THR A 9 0.54 -9.61 -5.74
N ASP A 10 -0.12 -10.68 -5.27
CA ASP A 10 -0.13 -11.97 -5.95
C ASP A 10 -0.82 -11.87 -7.32
N GLY A 11 -1.99 -11.23 -7.39
CA GLY A 11 -2.70 -11.02 -8.65
C GLY A 11 -1.88 -10.25 -9.69
N ILE A 12 -1.06 -9.28 -9.26
CA ILE A 12 -0.19 -8.51 -10.14
C ILE A 12 1.06 -9.29 -10.52
N HIS A 13 1.75 -9.90 -9.55
CA HIS A 13 3.13 -10.35 -9.74
C HIS A 13 3.27 -11.85 -9.97
N THR A 14 2.39 -12.67 -9.42
CA THR A 14 2.60 -14.13 -9.36
C THR A 14 1.51 -14.91 -10.12
N ASP A 15 0.27 -14.43 -10.13
CA ASP A 15 -0.86 -15.14 -10.74
C ASP A 15 -0.89 -14.99 -12.26
N GLN A 16 -0.28 -15.96 -12.95
CA GLN A 16 -0.25 -16.02 -14.41
C GLN A 16 -1.63 -16.27 -15.03
N SER A 17 -2.60 -16.79 -14.27
CA SER A 17 -3.94 -17.07 -14.82
C SER A 17 -4.75 -15.81 -15.12
N LEU A 18 -4.35 -14.67 -14.56
CA LEU A 18 -4.98 -13.37 -14.79
C LEU A 18 -4.42 -12.64 -16.01
N ARG A 19 -3.43 -13.23 -16.67
CA ARG A 19 -2.73 -12.61 -17.79
C ARG A 19 -3.21 -13.20 -19.12
N SER A 20 -3.22 -12.35 -20.14
CA SER A 20 -3.46 -12.79 -21.52
C SER A 20 -2.27 -13.58 -22.07
N ASP A 21 -2.45 -14.19 -23.24
CA ASP A 21 -1.37 -14.86 -23.98
C ASP A 21 -0.20 -13.91 -24.32
N ALA A 22 -0.48 -12.61 -24.41
CA ALA A 22 0.53 -11.56 -24.60
C ALA A 22 1.19 -11.09 -23.28
N ASN A 23 0.92 -11.79 -22.18
CA ASN A 23 1.38 -11.47 -20.83
C ASN A 23 0.85 -10.13 -20.27
N GLU A 24 -0.20 -9.57 -20.86
CA GLU A 24 -0.84 -8.34 -20.40
C GLU A 24 -1.78 -8.63 -19.22
N LEU A 25 -1.73 -7.77 -18.20
CA LEU A 25 -2.65 -7.78 -17.07
C LEU A 25 -3.65 -6.63 -17.21
N LYS A 26 -4.93 -6.96 -17.20
CA LYS A 26 -6.01 -5.97 -17.20
C LYS A 26 -6.46 -5.69 -15.76
N ILE A 27 -6.18 -4.49 -15.28
CA ILE A 27 -6.61 -4.04 -13.95
C ILE A 27 -7.96 -3.32 -14.10
N ASP A 28 -9.04 -4.08 -13.98
CA ASP A 28 -10.43 -3.59 -14.05
C ASP A 28 -11.27 -4.07 -12.86
N GLU A 29 -12.58 -3.82 -12.90
CA GLU A 29 -13.51 -4.22 -11.82
C GLU A 29 -13.53 -5.74 -11.59
N ALA A 30 -13.31 -6.55 -12.63
CA ALA A 30 -13.26 -8.00 -12.49
C ALA A 30 -11.98 -8.43 -11.76
N PHE A 31 -10.84 -7.83 -12.09
CA PHE A 31 -9.59 -8.02 -11.36
C PHE A 31 -9.72 -7.62 -9.88
N LEU A 32 -10.29 -6.44 -9.59
CA LEU A 32 -10.50 -5.99 -8.21
C LEU A 32 -11.44 -6.93 -7.43
N THR A 33 -12.52 -7.40 -8.06
CA THR A 33 -13.45 -8.36 -7.47
C THR A 33 -12.76 -9.70 -7.18
N TYR A 34 -11.92 -10.18 -8.09
CA TYR A 34 -11.10 -11.38 -7.89
C TYR A 34 -10.19 -11.25 -6.66
N CYS A 35 -9.43 -10.16 -6.55
CA CYS A 35 -8.53 -9.92 -5.42
C CYS A 35 -9.30 -9.80 -4.10
N MET A 36 -10.46 -9.13 -4.08
CA MET A 36 -11.30 -9.06 -2.89
C MET A 36 -11.87 -10.43 -2.50
N GLY A 37 -12.21 -11.28 -3.47
CA GLY A 37 -12.62 -12.67 -3.22
C GLY A 37 -11.51 -13.51 -2.59
N LYS A 38 -10.27 -13.38 -3.08
CA LYS A 38 -9.08 -14.01 -2.47
C LYS A 38 -8.80 -13.51 -1.05
N ALA A 39 -9.14 -12.26 -0.77
CA ALA A 39 -9.06 -11.65 0.56
C ALA A 39 -10.29 -11.95 1.46
N PHE A 40 -11.21 -12.81 1.01
CA PHE A 40 -12.42 -13.20 1.74
C PHE A 40 -13.36 -12.03 2.11
N ILE A 41 -13.34 -10.95 1.31
CA ILE A 41 -14.33 -9.88 1.45
C ILE A 41 -15.69 -10.40 0.95
N PRO A 42 -16.79 -10.28 1.71
CA PRO A 42 -18.11 -10.78 1.29
C PRO A 42 -18.60 -10.18 -0.04
N ASN A 43 -19.36 -10.95 -0.82
CA ASN A 43 -19.82 -10.54 -2.15
C ASN A 43 -20.70 -9.28 -2.14
N GLU A 44 -21.50 -9.06 -1.09
CA GLU A 44 -22.22 -7.78 -0.93
C GLU A 44 -21.28 -6.60 -0.75
N ASN A 45 -20.19 -6.78 0.02
CA ASN A 45 -19.19 -5.74 0.24
C ASN A 45 -18.37 -5.48 -1.03
N GLN A 46 -18.00 -6.52 -1.78
CA GLN A 46 -17.31 -6.38 -3.06
C GLN A 46 -18.08 -5.48 -4.03
N ARG A 47 -19.38 -5.78 -4.23
CA ARG A 47 -20.25 -5.00 -5.13
C ARG A 47 -20.40 -3.56 -4.67
N SER A 48 -20.56 -3.35 -3.36
CA SER A 48 -20.65 -2.02 -2.76
C SER A 48 -19.36 -1.21 -2.94
N LEU A 49 -18.19 -1.83 -2.77
CA LEU A 49 -16.89 -1.18 -2.93
C LEU A 49 -16.65 -0.77 -4.39
N VAL A 50 -16.90 -1.67 -5.34
CA VAL A 50 -16.73 -1.39 -6.79
C VAL A 50 -17.65 -0.26 -7.23
N SER A 51 -18.91 -0.25 -6.79
CA SER A 51 -19.84 0.83 -7.14
C SER A 51 -19.42 2.17 -6.51
N SER A 52 -18.93 2.14 -5.27
CA SER A 52 -18.52 3.33 -4.53
C SER A 52 -17.32 4.03 -5.16
N MET A 53 -16.40 3.33 -5.84
CA MET A 53 -15.28 3.94 -6.55
C MET A 53 -15.69 4.99 -7.60
N LYS A 54 -16.91 4.87 -8.14
CA LYS A 54 -17.44 5.81 -9.14
C LYS A 54 -18.08 7.05 -8.52
N SER A 55 -18.38 7.02 -7.22
CA SER A 55 -19.07 8.11 -6.53
C SER A 55 -18.21 9.38 -6.47
N SER A 56 -18.87 10.53 -6.42
CA SER A 56 -18.23 11.83 -6.20
C SER A 56 -17.47 11.84 -4.87
N ASP A 57 -18.04 11.20 -3.85
CA ASP A 57 -17.56 11.28 -2.47
C ASP A 57 -16.25 10.53 -2.32
N VAL A 58 -16.14 9.31 -2.86
CA VAL A 58 -14.90 8.53 -2.83
C VAL A 58 -13.81 9.20 -3.67
N LYS A 59 -14.14 9.74 -4.85
CA LYS A 59 -13.18 10.48 -5.68
C LYS A 59 -12.72 11.77 -5.00
N GLY A 60 -13.65 12.48 -4.35
CA GLY A 60 -13.37 13.68 -3.58
C GLY A 60 -12.42 13.39 -2.42
N LEU A 61 -12.67 12.32 -1.67
CA LEU A 61 -11.80 11.89 -0.57
C LEU A 61 -10.40 11.49 -1.05
N LEU A 62 -10.30 10.71 -2.14
CA LEU A 62 -9.01 10.33 -2.72
C LEU A 62 -8.20 11.56 -3.15
N LYS A 63 -8.86 12.53 -3.79
CA LYS A 63 -8.26 13.80 -4.19
C LYS A 63 -7.79 14.60 -2.96
N ALA A 64 -8.65 14.79 -1.97
CA ALA A 64 -8.34 15.53 -0.76
C ALA A 64 -7.13 14.94 -0.01
N ASN A 65 -7.07 13.62 0.16
CA ASN A 65 -5.93 12.93 0.78
C ASN A 65 -4.63 13.16 -0.01
N THR A 66 -4.71 13.19 -1.34
CA THR A 66 -3.54 13.43 -2.20
C THR A 66 -3.10 14.89 -2.13
N GLU A 67 -4.05 15.84 -2.07
CA GLU A 67 -3.76 17.27 -1.90
C GLU A 67 -3.13 17.56 -0.53
N GLU A 68 -3.60 16.90 0.54
CA GLU A 68 -3.00 16.97 1.87
C GLU A 68 -1.54 16.51 1.85
N ALA A 69 -1.24 15.37 1.22
CA ALA A 69 0.13 14.90 1.06
C ALA A 69 1.00 15.90 0.28
N VAL A 70 0.48 16.46 -0.82
CA VAL A 70 1.20 17.49 -1.59
C VAL A 70 1.46 18.74 -0.75
N HIS A 71 0.49 19.20 0.05
CA HIS A 71 0.66 20.34 0.96
C HIS A 71 1.69 20.07 2.07
N ALA A 72 1.81 18.81 2.51
CA ALA A 72 2.86 18.38 3.44
C ALA A 72 4.27 18.28 2.79
N GLY A 73 4.39 18.55 1.49
CA GLY A 73 5.65 18.52 0.74
C GLY A 73 6.01 17.14 0.18
N VAL A 74 5.05 16.22 0.13
CA VAL A 74 5.23 14.91 -0.51
C VAL A 74 5.36 15.09 -2.03
N TYR A 75 6.41 14.50 -2.60
CA TYR A 75 6.71 14.58 -4.04
C TYR A 75 6.71 13.22 -4.75
N GLY A 76 6.45 12.13 -4.03
CA GLY A 76 6.45 10.77 -4.58
C GLY A 76 5.86 9.74 -3.61
N SER A 77 5.80 8.48 -4.04
CA SER A 77 5.28 7.35 -3.24
C SER A 77 6.24 6.15 -3.31
N PRO A 78 6.39 5.36 -2.21
CA PRO A 78 5.80 5.60 -0.90
C PRO A 78 6.47 6.76 -0.16
N THR A 79 5.67 7.47 0.64
CA THR A 79 6.15 8.49 1.58
C THR A 79 5.51 8.25 2.93
N LEU A 80 6.30 8.38 4.00
CA LEU A 80 5.89 8.25 5.38
C LEU A 80 5.96 9.64 6.04
N GLU A 81 4.85 10.09 6.61
CA GLU A 81 4.83 11.23 7.54
C GLU A 81 4.90 10.69 8.98
N VAL A 82 5.98 11.03 9.68
CA VAL A 82 6.33 10.43 10.96
C VAL A 82 6.12 11.44 12.07
N HIS A 83 5.21 11.12 12.99
CA HIS A 83 4.94 11.88 14.21
C HIS A 83 5.55 11.14 15.41
N ALA A 84 6.31 11.83 16.26
CA ALA A 84 6.82 11.29 17.52
C ALA A 84 6.97 12.39 18.57
N ASP A 85 6.78 12.07 19.85
CA ASP A 85 6.71 13.04 20.94
C ASP A 85 7.96 13.91 21.09
N HIS A 86 9.13 13.38 20.75
CA HIS A 86 10.41 14.10 20.80
C HIS A 86 10.71 14.92 19.53
N LEU A 87 9.85 14.86 18.52
CA LEU A 87 9.98 15.63 17.28
C LEU A 87 9.13 16.91 17.37
N ASN A 88 9.78 18.06 17.16
CA ASN A 88 9.07 19.36 17.16
C ASN A 88 8.12 19.55 15.97
N ARG A 89 8.21 18.71 14.94
CA ARG A 89 7.35 18.69 13.75
C ARG A 89 7.37 17.30 13.11
N PRO A 90 6.37 16.95 12.29
CA PRO A 90 6.39 15.71 11.51
C PRO A 90 7.61 15.66 10.58
N ILE A 91 8.18 14.46 10.41
CA ILE A 91 9.26 14.21 9.46
C ILE A 91 8.71 13.46 8.25
N ILE A 92 9.01 13.96 7.06
CA ILE A 92 8.70 13.30 5.80
C ILE A 92 9.88 12.41 5.39
N ILE A 93 9.59 11.12 5.17
CA ILE A 93 10.55 10.13 4.68
C ILE A 93 10.03 9.54 3.37
N PHE A 94 10.70 9.83 2.27
CA PHE A 94 10.40 9.25 0.96
C PHE A 94 11.17 7.95 0.72
N GLY A 95 10.50 6.98 0.10
CA GLY A 95 11.07 5.70 -0.34
C GLY A 95 10.85 4.56 0.64
N SER A 96 10.89 3.33 0.11
CA SER A 96 10.77 2.09 0.90
C SER A 96 12.10 1.62 1.50
N ASP A 97 13.20 2.35 1.28
CA ASP A 97 14.55 1.97 1.67
C ASP A 97 15.04 2.71 2.93
N ARG A 98 14.17 3.48 3.60
CA ARG A 98 14.52 4.36 4.72
C ARG A 98 14.10 3.87 6.11
N PHE A 99 13.76 2.58 6.24
CA PHE A 99 13.29 2.03 7.51
C PHE A 99 14.36 1.98 8.60
N GLU A 100 15.64 1.88 8.25
CA GLU A 100 16.73 1.97 9.23
C GLU A 100 16.83 3.38 9.83
N GLN A 101 16.75 4.42 8.99
CA GLN A 101 16.71 5.81 9.42
C GLN A 101 15.44 6.09 10.23
N LEU A 102 14.30 5.51 9.85
CA LEU A 102 13.07 5.58 10.65
C LEU A 102 13.27 4.97 12.04
N GLY A 103 13.92 3.80 12.12
CA GLY A 103 14.27 3.17 13.39
C GLY A 103 15.12 4.09 14.26
N PHE A 104 16.21 4.64 13.71
CA PHE A 104 17.05 5.62 14.40
C PHE A 104 16.27 6.84 14.90
N LEU A 105 15.45 7.45 14.03
CA LEU A 105 14.63 8.62 14.38
C LEU A 105 13.65 8.35 15.52
N LEU A 106 13.12 7.13 15.60
CA LEU A 106 12.17 6.72 16.64
C LEU A 106 12.84 6.10 17.87
N GLY A 107 14.17 6.04 17.92
CA GLY A 107 14.90 5.36 18.99
C GLY A 107 14.60 3.85 19.05
N LYS A 108 14.29 3.23 17.91
CA LYS A 108 13.99 1.81 17.76
C LYS A 108 15.12 1.09 17.03
N ARG A 109 15.40 -0.14 17.43
CA ARG A 109 16.31 -1.03 16.69
C ARG A 109 15.63 -1.47 15.40
N TRP A 110 16.35 -1.38 14.29
CA TRP A 110 15.91 -1.95 13.01
C TRP A 110 16.41 -3.40 12.90
N GLU A 111 15.48 -4.34 12.64
CA GLU A 111 15.77 -5.78 12.54
C GLU A 111 15.93 -6.26 11.09
N GLY A 112 16.01 -5.33 10.14
CA GLY A 112 15.88 -5.63 8.71
C GLY A 112 14.43 -5.71 8.24
N PRO A 113 14.20 -5.82 6.92
CA PRO A 113 12.87 -5.78 6.30
C PRO A 113 11.99 -6.99 6.68
N ASP A 114 12.61 -8.11 7.02
CA ASP A 114 11.94 -9.26 7.63
C ASP A 114 12.43 -9.40 9.09
N PRO A 115 11.69 -8.82 10.06
CA PRO A 115 12.08 -8.86 11.46
C PRO A 115 12.02 -10.27 12.06
N THR A 116 11.49 -11.28 11.34
CA THR A 116 11.47 -12.68 11.78
C THR A 116 12.60 -13.52 11.17
N ASN A 117 13.28 -12.99 10.15
CA ASN A 117 14.36 -13.66 9.44
C ASN A 117 15.64 -12.82 9.44
N HIS A 118 16.22 -12.69 10.63
CA HIS A 118 17.39 -11.84 10.91
C HIS A 118 18.68 -12.22 10.15
N ARG A 119 18.69 -13.33 9.38
CA ARG A 119 19.90 -13.87 8.74
C ARG A 119 20.25 -13.25 7.39
N THR A 120 19.37 -12.43 6.82
CA THR A 120 19.51 -11.90 5.45
C THR A 120 19.71 -10.38 5.36
N ALA A 121 19.82 -9.65 6.47
CA ALA A 121 20.29 -8.28 6.45
C ALA A 121 21.83 -8.26 6.29
N ARG A 122 22.32 -8.61 5.09
CA ARG A 122 23.69 -8.30 4.69
C ARG A 122 23.66 -6.97 3.96
N LEU A 123 24.25 -5.95 4.59
CA LEU A 123 24.70 -4.72 3.93
C LEU A 123 25.70 -5.07 2.82
#